data_AF-A0A349K198-F1
#
_entry.id   AF-A0A349K198-F1
#
_cell.length_a   1.000
_cell.length_b   1.000
_cell.length_c   1.000
_cell.angle_alpha   90.00
_cell.angle_beta   90.00
_cell.angle_gamma   90.00
#
_symmetry.space_group_name_H-M   'P 1'
#
loop_
_entity.id
_entity.type
_entity.pdbx_description
1 polymer ?
#
loop_
_entity_poly.entity_id
_entity_poly.type
_entity_poly.pdbx_seq_one_letter_code
_entity_poly.pdbx_strand_id
1 'polypeptide(L)' 'MNTNCQLLHPPLTGSFPPERVADPTFDLVVAELEKARESVEIFMYVWRSDEAGTRVGEAVLAAAERGV' A
#
# COMPACT_ATOMS: atom_id res chain seq x y z
N MET A 1 4.67 -16.09 15.69
CA MET A 1 5.01 -14.65 15.57
C MET A 1 3.75 -13.86 15.81
N ASN A 2 3.72 -12.97 16.81
CA ASN A 2 2.64 -11.99 16.94
C ASN A 2 2.98 -10.82 16.02
N THR A 3 2.52 -10.87 14.78
CA THR A 3 2.65 -9.74 13.86
C THR A 3 1.63 -8.70 14.28
N ASN A 4 2.10 -7.54 14.73
CA ASN A 4 1.23 -6.46 15.17
C ASN A 4 0.68 -5.75 13.93
N CYS A 5 -0.47 -6.23 13.43
CA CYS A 5 -1.12 -5.64 12.26
C CYS A 5 -1.96 -4.43 12.66
N GLN A 6 -1.53 -3.24 12.27
CA GLN A 6 -2.30 -2.00 12.45
C GLN A 6 -2.98 -1.60 11.13
N LEU A 7 -4.28 -1.33 11.19
CA LEU A 7 -4.99 -0.72 10.07
C LEU A 7 -4.60 0.76 9.95
N LEU A 8 -4.17 1.16 8.76
CA LEU A 8 -3.75 2.54 8.46
C LEU A 8 -4.92 3.43 8.04
N HIS A 9 -6.02 2.82 7.60
CA HIS A 9 -7.28 3.50 7.33
C HIS A 9 -8.34 3.04 8.33
N PRO A 10 -9.33 3.88 8.67
CA PRO A 10 -10.48 3.43 9.43
C PRO A 10 -11.19 2.29 8.67
N PRO A 11 -11.86 1.36 9.36
CA PRO A 11 -12.69 0.35 8.72
C PRO A 11 -13.64 0.99 7.71
N LEU A 12 -13.86 0.33 6.58
CA LEU A 12 -14.85 0.79 5.61
C LEU A 12 -16.23 0.79 6.29
N THR A 13 -16.80 1.96 6.46
CA THR A 13 -18.17 2.17 6.96
C THR A 13 -19.00 2.80 5.84
N GLY A 14 -20.25 2.38 5.67
CA GLY A 14 -21.16 2.92 4.63
C GLY A 14 -21.67 1.87 3.63
N SER A 15 -22.39 2.34 2.61
CA SER A 15 -22.97 1.51 1.55
C SER A 15 -21.90 0.99 0.59
N PHE A 16 -22.06 -0.25 0.12
CA PHE A 16 -21.22 -0.85 -0.92
C PHE A 16 -21.84 -0.63 -2.31
N PRO A 17 -21.05 -0.26 -3.35
CA PRO A 17 -19.61 -0.01 -3.30
C PRO A 17 -19.28 1.32 -2.58
N PRO A 18 -18.17 1.38 -1.82
CA PRO A 18 -17.78 2.61 -1.14
C PRO A 18 -17.53 3.73 -2.15
N GLU A 19 -17.92 4.95 -1.80
CA GLU A 19 -17.70 6.16 -2.61
C GLU A 19 -16.20 6.54 -2.70
N ARG A 20 -15.36 5.89 -1.89
CA ARG A 20 -13.89 5.96 -2.01
C ARG A 20 -13.41 5.18 -3.23
N VAL A 21 -12.99 5.92 -4.25
CA VAL A 21 -12.06 5.47 -5.29
C VAL A 21 -10.82 4.84 -4.64
N ALA A 22 -10.19 3.87 -5.30
CA ALA A 22 -9.06 3.13 -4.73
C ALA A 22 -7.80 4.00 -4.49
N ASP A 23 -7.73 5.17 -5.13
CA ASP A 23 -6.53 6.02 -5.16
C ASP A 23 -6.00 6.43 -3.78
N PRO A 24 -6.82 6.87 -2.80
CA PRO A 24 -6.33 7.22 -1.47
C PRO A 24 -5.75 6.01 -0.72
N THR A 25 -6.18 4.78 -1.04
CA THR A 25 -5.56 3.57 -0.48
C THR A 25 -4.17 3.36 -1.06
N PHE A 26 -3.99 3.56 -2.38
CA PHE A 26 -2.67 3.46 -3.01
C PHE A 26 -1.72 4.58 -2.55
N ASP A 27 -2.22 5.80 -2.34
CA ASP A 27 -1.43 6.90 -1.77
C ASP A 27 -0.88 6.55 -0.38
N LEU A 28 -1.69 5.91 0.47
CA LEU A 28 -1.24 5.42 1.77
C LEU A 28 -0.17 4.33 1.65
N VAL A 29 -0.34 3.37 0.73
CA VAL A 29 0.65 2.32 0.48
C VAL A 29 2.00 2.92 0.08
N VAL A 30 2.01 3.86 -0.87
CA VAL A 30 3.22 4.55 -1.31
C VAL A 30 3.88 5.29 -0.13
N ALA A 31 3.10 6.02 0.67
CA ALA A 31 3.62 6.74 1.82
C ALA A 31 4.26 5.84 2.89
N GLU A 32 3.77 4.61 3.08
CA GLU A 32 4.40 3.66 4.00
C GLU A 32 5.67 3.02 3.42
N LEU A 33 5.69 2.74 2.11
CA LEU A 33 6.90 2.27 1.42
C LEU A 33 8.03 3.29 1.50
N GLU A 34 7.72 4.58 1.46
CA GLU A 34 8.70 5.67 1.65
C GLU A 34 9.28 5.70 3.08
N LYS A 35 8.47 5.36 4.09
CA LYS A 35 8.89 5.35 5.51
C LYS A 35 9.68 4.11 5.90
N ALA A 36 9.52 3.00 5.16
CA ALA A 36 10.15 1.73 5.48
C ALA A 36 11.69 1.83 5.53
N ARG A 37 12.28 1.12 6.50
CA ARG A 37 13.73 1.17 6.81
C ARG A 37 14.43 -0.19 6.83
N GLU A 38 13.69 -1.28 7.01
CA GLU A 38 14.29 -2.62 7.23
C GLU A 38 13.78 -3.68 6.27
N SER A 39 12.47 -3.74 6.04
CA SER A 39 11.84 -4.68 5.11
C SER A 39 10.43 -4.21 4.73
N VAL A 40 9.93 -4.71 3.61
CA VAL A 40 8.56 -4.53 3.15
C VAL A 40 7.97 -5.90 2.79
N GLU A 41 6.82 -6.24 3.37
CA GLU A 41 6.02 -7.39 2.99
C GLU A 41 4.71 -6.92 2.35
N ILE A 42 4.46 -7.29 1.09
CA ILE A 42 3.25 -6.89 0.35
C ILE A 42 2.35 -8.10 0.15
N PHE A 43 1.10 -7.98 0.61
CA PHE A 43 0.04 -8.94 0.33
C PHE A 43 -1.11 -8.23 -0.39
N MET A 44 -1.25 -8.50 -1.70
CA MET A 44 -2.23 -7.84 -2.55
C MET A 44 -3.03 -8.87 -3.34
N TYR A 45 -4.37 -8.75 -3.31
CA TYR A 45 -5.25 -9.68 -4.02
C TYR A 45 -5.04 -9.62 -5.55
N VAL A 46 -4.89 -8.41 -6.09
CA VAL A 46 -4.56 -8.17 -7.51
C VAL A 46 -3.61 -6.99 -7.62
N TRP A 47 -2.46 -7.22 -8.24
CA TRP A 47 -1.55 -6.17 -8.72
C TRP A 47 -1.70 -6.08 -10.24
N ARG A 48 -2.16 -4.94 -10.75
CA ARG A 48 -2.32 -4.70 -12.20
C ARG A 48 -1.22 -3.81 -12.74
N SER A 49 -0.93 -3.93 -14.04
CA SER A 49 -0.06 -2.99 -14.76
C SER A 49 -0.83 -1.74 -15.21
N ASP A 50 -1.56 -1.12 -14.30
CA ASP A 50 -2.24 0.18 -14.50
C ASP A 50 -1.49 1.30 -13.77
N GLU A 51 -1.98 2.53 -13.85
CA GLU A 51 -1.34 3.69 -13.23
C GLU A 51 -1.08 3.48 -11.73
N ALA A 52 -2.06 2.97 -10.99
CA ALA A 52 -1.94 2.71 -9.56
C ALA A 52 -0.89 1.63 -9.27
N GLY A 53 -0.91 0.51 -10.02
CA GLY A 53 0.06 -0.55 -9.84
C GLY A 53 1.49 -0.17 -10.24
N THR A 54 1.66 0.69 -11.24
CA THR A 54 2.96 1.26 -11.60
C THR A 54 3.51 2.14 -10.48
N ARG A 55 2.68 3.04 -9.92
CA ARG A 55 3.08 3.91 -8.79
C ARG A 55 3.54 3.11 -7.57
N VAL A 56 2.82 2.05 -7.22
CA VAL A 56 3.24 1.14 -6.12
C VAL A 56 4.58 0.47 -6.48
N GLY A 57 4.74 0.01 -7.72
CA GLY A 57 5.98 -0.62 -8.18
C GLY A 57 7.20 0.30 -8.11
N GLU A 58 7.05 1.55 -8.52
CA GLU A 58 8.09 2.58 -8.41
C GLU A 58 8.47 2.84 -6.94
N ALA A 59 7.49 2.90 -6.04
CA ALA A 59 7.74 3.06 -4.61
C ALA A 59 8.47 1.85 -3.99
N VAL A 60 8.14 0.63 -4.43
CA VAL A 60 8.87 -0.59 -4.03
C VAL A 60 10.30 -0.57 -4.55
N LEU A 61 10.50 -0.20 -5.81
CA LEU A 61 11.85 -0.07 -6.38
C LEU A 61 12.67 0.98 -5.61
N ALA A 62 12.09 2.13 -5.31
CA ALA A 62 12.74 3.17 -4.52
C ALA A 62 13.05 2.71 -3.08
N ALA A 63 12.26 1.81 -2.49
CA ALA A 63 12.58 1.19 -1.20
C ALA A 63 13.79 0.25 -1.33
N ALA A 64 13.79 -0.62 -2.34
CA ALA A 64 14.90 -1.54 -2.60
C ALA A 64 16.22 -0.80 -2.87
N GLU A 65 16.19 0.33 -3.59
CA GLU A 65 17.36 1.19 -3.84
C GLU A 65 17.96 1.78 -2.56
N ARG A 66 17.15 1.95 -1.50
CA ARG A 66 17.62 2.38 -0.17
C ARG A 66 18.14 1.22 0.69
N GLY A 67 18.08 -0.01 0.20
CA GLY A 67 18.47 -1.21 0.95
C GLY A 67 17.42 -1.70 1.96
N VAL A 68 16.15 -1.31 1.75
CA VAL A 68 14.98 -1.81 2.49
C VAL A 68 14.52 -3.14 1.89
#